data_AF-A0A9X1L987-F1
#
_entry.id   AF-A0A9X1L987-F1
#
_cell.length_a   1.000
_cell.length_b   1.000
_cell.length_c   1.000
_cell.angle_alpha   90.00
_cell.angle_beta   90.00
_cell.angle_gamma   90.00
#
_symmetry.space_group_name_H-M   'P 1'
#
loop_
_entity.id
_entity.type
_entity.pdbx_description
1 polymer ?
#
loop_
_entity_poly.entity_id
_entity_poly.type
_entity_poly.pdbx_seq_one_letter_code
_entity_poly.pdbx_strand_id
1 'polypeptide(L)'
;MVLHRLLQGIGIIALLFCADLAWGATPWGGEGWSRARLLYAGTGAVSALALVAIGGIGLALQRAEAQRAALEAKLEEMQSLLAEMAKRLPRD
;
A
#
# COMPACT_ATOMS: atom_id res chain seq x y z
N MET A 1 1.56 -6.06 9.19
CA MET A 1 1.07 -4.67 9.46
C MET A 1 2.20 -3.66 9.70
N VAL A 2 3.15 -3.90 10.61
CA VAL A 2 4.19 -2.91 10.97
C VAL A 2 5.12 -2.55 9.79
N LEU A 3 5.50 -3.53 8.97
CA LEU A 3 6.43 -3.32 7.85
C LEU A 3 5.90 -2.38 6.75
N HIS A 4 4.64 -2.54 6.31
CA HIS A 4 4.06 -1.67 5.27
C HIS A 4 3.82 -0.25 5.77
N ARG A 5 3.44 -0.10 7.06
CA ARG A 5 3.32 1.20 7.71
C ARG A 5 4.67 1.90 7.84
N LEU A 6 5.73 1.16 8.17
CA LEU A 6 7.10 1.67 8.17
C LEU A 6 7.54 2.10 6.77
N LEU A 7 7.27 1.28 5.74
CA LEU A 7 7.61 1.62 4.35
C LEU A 7 6.88 2.89 3.87
N GLN A 8 5.59 3.03 4.19
CA GLN A 8 4.84 4.25 3.90
C GLN A 8 5.37 5.45 4.69
N GLY A 9 5.67 5.28 5.98
CA GLY A 9 6.23 6.34 6.82
C GLY A 9 7.57 6.84 6.29
N ILE A 10 8.49 5.93 5.97
CA ILE A 10 9.79 6.24 5.37
C ILE A 10 9.60 6.92 4.00
N GLY A 11 8.68 6.43 3.17
CA GLY A 11 8.36 7.04 1.88
C GLY A 11 7.81 8.46 1.98
N ILE A 12 6.91 8.73 2.94
CA ILE A 12 6.37 10.07 3.20
C ILE A 12 7.47 11.01 3.70
N ILE A 13 8.30 10.55 4.63
CA ILE A 13 9.45 11.35 5.13
C ILE A 13 10.42 11.66 3.98
N ALA A 14 10.74 10.68 3.13
CA ALA A 14 11.59 10.90 1.97
C ALA A 14 10.99 11.91 0.97
N LEU A 15 9.66 11.91 0.78
CA LEU A 15 8.98 12.91 -0.04
C LEU A 15 9.05 14.32 0.57
N LEU A 16 8.90 14.44 1.88
CA LEU A 16 9.04 15.73 2.58
C LEU A 16 10.46 16.28 2.46
N PHE A 17 11.48 15.43 2.60
CA PHE A 17 12.88 15.83 2.37
C PHE A 17 13.15 16.22 0.91
N CYS A 18 12.57 15.51 -0.06
CA CYS A 18 12.68 15.91 -1.47
C CYS A 18 11.97 17.24 -1.75
N ALA A 19 10.83 17.50 -1.10
CA ALA A 19 10.10 18.75 -1.20
C ALA A 19 10.88 19.93 -0.58
N ASP A 20 11.53 19.71 0.57
CA ASP A 20 12.38 20.71 1.23
C ASP A 20 13.62 21.05 0.37
N LEU A 21 14.29 20.05 -0.18
CA LEU A 21 15.40 20.23 -1.12
C LEU A 21 14.95 20.94 -2.42
N ALA A 22 13.76 20.61 -2.92
CA ALA A 22 13.20 21.29 -4.08
C ALA A 22 12.87 22.76 -3.77
N TRP A 23 12.32 23.04 -2.58
CA TRP A 23 12.02 24.39 -2.11
C TRP A 23 13.30 25.25 -2.00
N GLY A 24 14.36 24.72 -1.37
CA GLY A 24 15.66 25.38 -1.29
C GLY A 24 16.38 25.53 -2.65
N ALA A 25 15.95 24.79 -3.67
CA ALA A 25 16.43 24.93 -5.04
C ALA A 25 15.56 25.88 -5.91
N THR A 26 14.46 26.41 -5.38
CA THR A 26 13.60 27.39 -6.07
C THR A 26 14.01 28.84 -5.79
N PRO A 27 13.78 29.77 -6.72
CA PRO A 27 14.15 31.18 -6.55
C PRO A 27 13.46 31.91 -5.39
N TRP A 28 12.39 31.33 -4.82
CA TRP A 28 11.68 31.87 -3.65
C TRP A 28 12.15 31.29 -2.31
N GLY A 29 12.98 30.25 -2.29
CA GLY A 29 13.26 29.45 -1.09
C GLY A 29 14.69 29.51 -0.51
N GLY A 30 15.68 30.15 -1.16
CA GLY A 30 17.01 30.30 -0.57
C GLY A 30 18.16 30.62 -1.55
N GLU A 31 19.29 31.09 -0.98
CA GLU A 31 20.52 31.57 -1.63
C GLU A 31 21.30 30.46 -2.39
N GLY A 32 20.73 29.94 -3.48
CA GLY A 32 21.42 28.90 -4.24
C GLY A 32 20.61 28.25 -5.34
N TRP A 33 19.97 29.07 -6.19
CA TRP A 33 19.24 28.57 -7.35
C TRP A 33 20.15 27.72 -8.25
N SER A 34 19.87 26.42 -8.34
CA SER A 34 20.63 25.47 -9.15
C SER A 34 19.71 24.44 -9.77
N ARG A 35 19.59 24.46 -11.11
CA ARG A 35 18.81 23.47 -11.89
C ARG A 35 19.25 22.03 -11.62
N ALA A 36 20.55 21.81 -11.36
CA ALA A 36 21.08 20.48 -11.07
C ALA A 36 20.54 19.90 -9.74
N ARG A 37 20.40 20.73 -8.70
CA ARG A 37 19.79 20.30 -7.43
C ARG A 37 18.31 19.97 -7.59
N LEU A 38 17.60 20.72 -8.43
CA LEU A 38 16.19 20.52 -8.70
C LEU A 38 15.93 19.20 -9.47
N LEU A 39 16.79 18.87 -10.43
CA LEU A 39 16.76 17.58 -11.12
C LEU A 39 17.09 16.40 -10.18
N TYR A 40 18.07 16.58 -9.30
CA TYR A 40 18.45 15.56 -8.31
C TYR A 40 17.31 15.31 -7.30
N ALA A 41 16.67 16.36 -6.81
CA ALA A 41 15.48 16.26 -5.96
C ALA A 41 14.32 15.56 -6.68
N GLY A 42 14.12 15.83 -7.98
CA GLY A 42 13.14 15.14 -8.82
C GLY A 42 13.42 13.64 -8.93
N THR A 43 14.67 13.23 -9.16
CA THR A 43 15.03 11.80 -9.21
C THR A 43 14.80 11.09 -7.87
N GLY A 44 15.11 11.74 -6.74
CA GLY A 44 14.81 11.21 -5.41
C GLY A 44 13.32 11.09 -5.13
N ALA A 45 12.52 12.03 -5.61
CA ALA A 45 11.07 12.03 -5.43
C ALA A 45 10.39 10.86 -6.17
N VAL A 46 10.87 10.47 -7.34
CA VAL A 46 10.33 9.31 -8.09
C VAL A 46 10.55 8.01 -7.32
N SER A 47 11.74 7.80 -6.75
CA SER A 47 12.03 6.63 -5.92
C SER A 47 11.20 6.62 -4.63
N ALA A 48 10.97 7.79 -4.01
CA ALA A 48 10.13 7.91 -2.83
C ALA A 48 8.64 7.62 -3.15
N LEU A 49 8.13 8.10 -4.29
CA LEU A 49 6.78 7.77 -4.78
C LEU A 49 6.63 6.26 -5.04
N ALA A 50 7.64 5.62 -5.62
CA ALA A 50 7.63 4.17 -5.84
C ALA A 50 7.54 3.39 -4.52
N LEU A 51 8.29 3.78 -3.49
CA LEU A 51 8.23 3.16 -2.16
C LEU A 51 6.84 3.32 -1.51
N VAL A 52 6.22 4.49 -1.64
CA VAL A 52 4.85 4.73 -1.15
C VAL A 52 3.84 3.86 -1.91
N ALA A 53 3.96 3.75 -3.23
CA ALA A 53 3.08 2.92 -4.06
C ALA A 53 3.20 1.44 -3.70
N ILE A 54 4.42 0.92 -3.55
CA ILE A 54 4.68 -0.47 -3.15
C ILE A 54 4.10 -0.75 -1.76
N GLY A 55 4.29 0.19 -0.81
CA GLY A 55 3.69 0.11 0.52
C GLY A 55 2.16 0.06 0.49
N GLY A 56 1.54 0.85 -0.39
CA GLY A 56 0.09 0.86 -0.60
C GLY A 56 -0.45 -0.43 -1.24
N ILE A 57 0.22 -0.94 -2.27
CA ILE A 57 -0.14 -2.19 -2.95
C ILE A 57 -0.07 -3.38 -1.97
N GLY A 58 0.99 -3.47 -1.17
CA GLY A 58 1.12 -4.53 -0.16
C GLY A 58 -0.03 -4.53 0.86
N LEU A 59 -0.53 -3.35 1.24
CA LEU A 59 -1.67 -3.23 2.15
C LEU A 59 -3.00 -3.65 1.49
N ALA A 60 -3.15 -3.36 0.19
CA ALA A 60 -4.30 -3.80 -0.60
C ALA A 60 -4.31 -5.33 -0.79
N LEU A 61 -3.15 -5.95 -1.03
CA LEU A 61 -3.01 -7.40 -1.11
C LEU A 61 -3.41 -8.09 0.19
N GLN A 62 -2.96 -7.60 1.35
CA GLN A 62 -3.35 -8.16 2.64
C GLN A 62 -4.87 -8.10 2.88
N ARG A 63 -5.52 -7.02 2.45
CA ARG A 63 -6.99 -6.91 2.54
C ARG A 63 -7.68 -7.89 1.60
N ALA A 64 -7.16 -8.08 0.40
CA ALA A 64 -7.70 -9.02 -0.57
C ALA A 64 -7.56 -10.48 -0.08
N GLU A 65 -6.44 -10.84 0.53
CA GLU A 65 -6.23 -12.15 1.15
C GLU A 65 -7.19 -12.40 2.32
N ALA A 66 -7.38 -11.41 3.19
CA ALA A 66 -8.35 -11.51 4.29
C ALA A 66 -9.78 -11.69 3.79
N GLN A 67 -10.16 -11.02 2.69
CA GLN A 67 -11.47 -11.19 2.06
C GLN A 67 -11.62 -12.57 1.43
N ARG A 68 -10.56 -13.11 0.80
CA ARG A 68 -10.57 -14.48 0.27
C ARG A 68 -10.78 -15.51 1.36
N ALA A 69 -10.02 -15.43 2.44
CA ALA A 69 -10.16 -16.35 3.58
C ALA A 69 -11.58 -16.29 4.19
N ALA A 70 -12.16 -15.10 4.30
CA ALA A 70 -13.54 -14.94 4.78
C ALA A 70 -14.57 -15.54 3.82
N LEU A 71 -14.36 -15.46 2.51
CA LEU A 71 -15.23 -16.07 1.51
C LEU A 71 -15.10 -17.61 1.49
N GLU A 72 -13.89 -18.13 1.62
CA GLU A 72 -13.63 -19.57 1.72
C GLU A 72 -14.31 -20.16 2.96
N ALA A 73 -14.19 -19.50 4.12
CA ALA A 73 -14.86 -19.93 5.34
C ALA A 73 -16.40 -19.98 5.19
N LYS A 74 -16.99 -19.00 4.50
CA LYS A 74 -18.44 -18.99 4.22
C LYS A 74 -18.86 -20.10 3.27
N LEU A 75 -18.01 -20.43 2.28
CA LEU A 75 -18.28 -21.52 1.36
C LEU A 75 -18.24 -22.87 2.09
N GLU A 76 -17.27 -23.09 2.97
CA GLU A 76 -17.20 -24.30 3.81
C GLU A 76 -18.42 -24.41 4.73
N GLU A 77 -18.85 -23.30 5.34
CA GLU A 77 -20.04 -23.27 6.19
C GLU A 77 -21.30 -23.64 5.39
N MET A 78 -21.50 -23.02 4.22
CA MET A 78 -22.63 -23.35 3.33
C MET A 78 -22.59 -24.81 2.87
N GLN A 79 -21.42 -25.34 2.52
CA GLN A 79 -21.27 -26.74 2.13
C GLN A 79 -21.61 -27.68 3.30
N SER A 80 -21.22 -27.33 4.53
CA SER A 80 -21.54 -28.12 5.72
C SER A 80 -23.05 -28.15 5.99
N LEU A 81 -23.72 -27.00 5.86
CA LEU A 81 -25.17 -26.89 6.01
C LEU A 81 -25.93 -27.69 4.95
N LEU A 82 -25.48 -27.63 3.69
CA LEU A 82 -26.06 -28.42 2.61
C LEU A 82 -25.86 -29.92 2.83
N ALA A 83 -24.69 -30.34 3.30
CA ALA A 83 -24.43 -31.73 3.62
C ALA A 83 -25.31 -32.23 4.79
N GLU A 84 -25.57 -31.36 5.78
CA GLU A 84 -26.46 -31.66 6.90
C GLU A 84 -27.93 -31.75 6.46
N MET A 85 -28.38 -30.84 5.60
CA MET A 85 -29.70 -30.89 4.98
C MET A 85 -29.88 -32.15 4.13
N ALA A 86 -28.87 -32.53 3.34
CA ALA A 86 -28.88 -33.74 2.53
C ALA A 86 -28.99 -35.01 3.39
N LYS A 87 -28.38 -35.04 4.58
CA LYS A 87 -28.53 -36.15 5.55
C LYS A 87 -29.93 -36.21 6.18
N ARG A 88 -30.61 -35.07 6.31
CA ARG A 88 -31.96 -34.98 6.89
C ARG A 88 -33.08 -35.24 5.88
N LEU A 89 -32.78 -35.30 4.59
CA LEU A 89 -33.77 -35.56 3.55
C LEU A 89 -34.14 -37.07 3.55
N PRO A 90 -35.44 -37.44 3.66
CA PRO A 90 -35.85 -38.84 3.55
C PRO A 90 -35.48 -39.38 2.16
N ARG A 91 -34.81 -40.54 2.13
CA ARG A 91 -34.61 -41.32 0.91
C ARG A 91 -35.87 -42.16 0.70
N ASP A 92 -36.80 -41.61 -0.07
CA ASP A 92 -37.90 -42.39 -0.66
C ASP A 92 -37.38 -43.26 -1.81
#